data_AF-A0A087T9Q0-F1
#
_entry.id   AF-A0A087T9Q0-F1
#
_cell.length_a   1.000
_cell.length_b   1.000
_cell.length_c   1.000
_cell.angle_alpha   90.00
_cell.angle_beta   90.00
_cell.angle_gamma   90.00
#
_symmetry.space_group_name_H-M   'P 1'
#
loop_
_entity.id
_entity.type
_entity.pdbx_description
1 polymer ?
#
loop_
_entity_poly.entity_id
_entity_poly.type
_entity_poly.pdbx_seq_one_letter_code
_entity_poly.pdbx_strand_id
1 'polypeptide(L)'
;MYQPCRTVIDCDNRVVLNIGGIRFETYKATLKKIPATRLSRLTEALANYDPVLNEYFFDRHPGVFAQILNYYRTGKLHYPTNVCGPLFEEELEFWGLDANQVEPCCWMTYTVHRDTQSTLAILDNLDLDAEKPSDEELARKFGVEEEYLAGKMSCWQRIKPRIWLLFDEPASSIAA
;
A
#
# COMPACT_ATOMS: atom_id res chain seq x y z
N MET A 1 -4.48 49.20 17.83
CA MET A 1 -5.92 48.91 17.66
C MET A 1 -6.08 47.41 17.62
N TYR A 2 -6.60 46.80 18.69
CA TYR A 2 -6.97 45.39 18.71
C TYR A 2 -8.15 45.21 17.74
N GLN A 3 -7.96 44.43 16.67
CA GLN A 3 -9.06 44.04 15.78
C GLN A 3 -9.89 42.95 16.49
N PRO A 4 -11.20 43.18 16.70
CA PRO A 4 -12.04 42.21 17.38
C PRO A 4 -12.30 41.00 16.46
N CYS A 5 -12.39 39.83 17.10
CA CYS A 5 -12.68 38.54 16.46
C CYS A 5 -13.91 38.64 15.54
N ARG A 6 -13.72 38.38 14.24
CA ARG A 6 -14.78 38.36 13.23
C ARG A 6 -15.70 37.16 13.48
N THR A 7 -16.83 37.43 14.15
CA THR A 7 -18.17 36.83 13.98
C THR A 7 -18.31 35.30 14.08
N VAL A 8 -19.23 34.87 14.94
CA VAL A 8 -19.82 33.53 15.16
C VAL A 8 -20.15 32.72 13.87
N ILE A 9 -20.26 33.39 12.72
CA ILE A 9 -20.52 32.80 11.40
C ILE A 9 -19.34 31.95 10.87
N ASP A 10 -18.10 32.20 11.34
CA ASP A 10 -16.94 31.39 10.92
C ASP A 10 -16.96 29.98 11.54
N CYS A 11 -17.64 29.79 12.68
CA CYS A 11 -17.71 28.52 13.41
C CYS A 11 -18.61 27.51 12.69
N ASP A 12 -19.79 27.93 12.22
CA ASP A 12 -20.78 27.07 11.54
C ASP A 12 -20.28 26.53 10.17
N ASN A 13 -19.23 27.15 9.64
CA ASN A 13 -18.61 26.77 8.38
C ASN A 13 -17.44 25.80 8.54
N ARG A 14 -17.01 25.52 9.77
CA ARG A 14 -15.95 24.54 10.02
C ARG A 14 -16.52 23.14 10.20
N VAL A 15 -15.68 22.17 9.94
CA VAL A 15 -15.97 20.75 10.09
C VAL A 15 -14.75 20.08 10.70
N VAL A 16 -15.01 19.17 11.64
CA VAL A 16 -13.99 18.35 12.28
C VAL A 16 -14.03 16.95 11.67
N LEU A 17 -12.86 16.49 11.24
CA LEU A 17 -12.64 15.16 10.67
C LEU A 17 -11.65 14.43 11.56
N ASN A 18 -12.11 13.42 12.28
CA ASN A 18 -11.30 12.56 13.12
C ASN A 18 -10.84 11.34 12.30
N ILE A 19 -9.55 11.31 11.94
CA ILE A 19 -8.95 10.30 11.09
C ILE A 19 -7.98 9.46 11.93
N GLY A 20 -8.33 8.20 12.17
CA GLY A 20 -7.50 7.29 12.99
C GLY A 20 -7.20 7.84 14.39
N GLY A 21 -8.11 8.65 14.95
CA GLY A 21 -7.93 9.32 16.25
C GLY A 21 -7.34 10.73 16.19
N ILE A 22 -6.86 11.20 15.03
CA ILE A 22 -6.31 12.55 14.85
C ILE A 22 -7.38 13.49 14.29
N ARG A 23 -7.63 14.59 15.00
CA ARG A 23 -8.61 15.60 14.57
C ARG A 23 -8.00 16.61 13.59
N PHE A 24 -8.63 16.71 12.43
CA PHE A 24 -8.37 17.71 11.42
C PHE A 24 -9.54 18.68 11.35
N GLU A 25 -9.26 19.97 11.42
CA GLU A 25 -10.27 21.02 11.28
C GLU A 25 -10.08 21.74 9.93
N THR A 26 -11.19 21.97 9.23
CA THR A 26 -11.20 22.69 7.95
C THR A 26 -12.56 23.32 7.69
N TYR A 27 -12.68 24.06 6.59
CA TYR A 27 -13.95 24.65 6.16
C TYR A 27 -14.74 23.70 5.26
N LYS A 28 -16.07 23.67 5.43
CA LYS A 28 -16.99 22.96 4.52
C LYS A 28 -16.76 23.37 3.07
N ALA A 29 -16.50 24.66 2.81
CA ALA A 29 -16.18 25.18 1.48
C ALA A 29 -14.90 24.57 0.88
N THR A 30 -13.87 24.30 1.70
CA THR A 30 -12.63 23.66 1.23
C THR A 30 -12.91 22.27 0.69
N LEU A 31 -13.77 21.49 1.35
CA LEU A 31 -14.13 20.13 0.90
C LEU A 31 -14.98 20.12 -0.38
N LYS A 32 -15.62 21.24 -0.72
CA LYS A 32 -16.42 21.39 -1.96
C LYS A 32 -15.58 21.78 -3.18
N LYS A 33 -14.30 22.19 -3.00
CA LYS A 33 -13.42 22.59 -4.12
C LYS A 33 -13.15 21.46 -5.11
N ILE A 34 -13.10 20.22 -4.64
CA ILE A 34 -12.90 19.04 -5.48
C ILE A 34 -14.20 18.22 -5.42
N PRO A 35 -15.10 18.38 -6.41
CA PRO A 35 -16.40 17.71 -6.41
C PRO A 35 -16.25 16.20 -6.66
N ALA A 36 -17.35 15.47 -6.47
CA ALA A 36 -17.43 14.03 -6.70
C ALA A 36 -16.48 13.15 -5.84
N THR A 37 -15.91 13.72 -4.78
CA THR A 37 -15.08 13.01 -3.78
C THR A 37 -15.90 12.65 -2.53
N ARG A 38 -15.41 11.73 -1.70
CA ARG A 38 -16.09 11.36 -0.44
C ARG A 38 -16.30 12.57 0.47
N LEU A 39 -15.26 13.40 0.63
CA LEU A 39 -15.33 14.59 1.48
C LEU A 39 -16.27 15.68 0.95
N SER A 40 -16.42 15.78 -0.37
CA SER A 40 -17.39 16.71 -0.97
C SER A 40 -18.86 16.32 -0.70
N ARG A 41 -19.11 15.06 -0.34
CA ARG A 41 -20.46 14.50 -0.09
C ARG A 41 -20.78 14.29 1.38
N LEU A 42 -19.98 14.84 2.30
CA LEU A 42 -20.28 14.73 3.74
C LEU A 42 -21.65 15.32 4.08
N THR A 43 -22.42 14.56 4.83
CA THR A 43 -23.70 14.96 5.42
C THR A 43 -23.83 14.36 6.82
N GLU A 44 -24.58 15.02 7.69
CA GLU A 44 -24.83 14.56 9.07
C GLU A 44 -25.66 13.26 9.12
N ALA A 45 -26.25 12.85 8.00
CA ALA A 45 -26.97 11.58 7.87
C ALA A 45 -26.04 10.38 7.66
N LEU A 46 -24.74 10.59 7.47
CA LEU A 46 -23.78 9.51 7.31
C LEU A 46 -23.55 8.79 8.63
N ALA A 47 -23.41 7.46 8.57
CA ALA A 47 -23.19 6.62 9.75
C ALA A 47 -21.91 6.94 10.53
N ASN A 48 -20.97 7.67 9.91
CA ASN A 48 -19.69 8.02 10.49
C ASN A 48 -19.67 9.43 11.11
N TYR A 49 -20.81 10.11 11.19
CA TYR A 49 -20.96 11.38 11.90
C TYR A 49 -21.36 11.13 13.36
N ASP A 50 -20.61 11.72 14.29
CA ASP A 50 -20.92 11.74 15.72
C ASP A 50 -21.63 13.08 16.06
N PRO A 51 -22.94 13.06 16.39
CA PRO A 51 -23.68 14.28 16.70
C PRO A 51 -23.35 14.85 18.09
N VAL A 52 -22.75 14.06 18.98
CA VAL A 52 -22.37 14.51 20.33
C VAL A 52 -21.09 15.34 20.25
N LEU A 53 -20.11 14.84 19.49
CA LEU A 53 -18.83 15.53 19.29
C LEU A 53 -18.83 16.49 18.11
N ASN A 54 -19.88 16.44 17.27
CA ASN A 54 -19.99 17.19 16.01
C ASN A 54 -18.77 16.97 15.09
N GLU A 55 -18.36 15.71 14.93
CA GLU A 55 -17.21 15.31 14.11
C GLU A 55 -17.51 14.09 13.24
N TYR A 56 -16.77 13.96 12.14
CA TYR A 56 -16.81 12.74 11.32
C TYR A 56 -15.64 11.85 11.67
N PHE A 57 -15.90 10.59 12.01
CA PHE A 57 -14.86 9.61 12.28
C PHE A 57 -14.55 8.77 11.03
N PHE A 58 -13.27 8.51 10.78
CA PHE A 58 -12.79 7.60 9.76
C PHE A 58 -11.61 6.81 10.32
N ASP A 59 -11.73 5.48 10.33
CA ASP A 59 -10.64 4.59 10.76
C ASP A 59 -9.62 4.39 9.61
N ARG A 60 -8.94 5.49 9.25
CA ARG A 60 -8.00 5.57 8.11
C ARG A 60 -6.69 6.24 8.52
N HIS A 61 -5.70 6.25 7.63
CA HIS A 61 -4.35 6.68 7.96
C HIS A 61 -4.21 8.23 8.05
N PRO A 62 -3.98 8.81 9.24
CA PRO A 62 -3.96 10.27 9.40
C PRO A 62 -2.79 10.97 8.70
N GLY A 63 -1.63 10.32 8.61
CA GLY A 63 -0.45 10.90 7.93
C GLY A 63 -0.67 11.16 6.44
N VAL A 64 -1.31 10.22 5.74
CA VAL A 64 -1.71 10.37 4.33
C VAL A 64 -2.83 11.40 4.19
N PHE A 65 -3.79 11.39 5.12
CA PHE A 65 -4.89 12.34 5.10
C PHE A 65 -4.43 13.81 5.14
N ALA A 66 -3.31 14.12 5.79
CA ALA A 66 -2.75 15.46 5.77
C ALA A 66 -2.45 15.95 4.33
N GLN A 67 -1.95 15.07 3.45
CA GLN A 67 -1.70 15.41 2.04
C GLN A 67 -2.99 15.56 1.24
N ILE A 68 -3.96 14.67 1.48
CA ILE A 68 -5.29 14.76 0.89
C ILE A 68 -5.95 16.09 1.25
N LEU A 69 -5.95 16.47 2.53
CA LEU A 69 -6.54 17.74 2.97
C LEU A 69 -5.81 18.96 2.37
N ASN A 70 -4.48 18.88 2.23
CA ASN A 70 -3.72 19.91 1.54
C ASN A 70 -4.09 20.02 0.06
N TYR A 71 -4.39 18.90 -0.61
CA TYR A 71 -4.88 18.94 -1.99
C TYR A 71 -6.18 19.75 -2.12
N TYR A 72 -7.15 19.60 -1.21
CA TYR A 72 -8.34 20.47 -1.19
C TYR A 72 -8.01 21.94 -0.94
N ARG A 73 -6.94 22.25 -0.19
CA ARG A 73 -6.56 23.63 0.11
C ARG A 73 -5.90 24.31 -1.08
N THR A 74 -4.92 23.64 -1.70
CA THR A 74 -4.01 24.20 -2.71
C THR A 74 -4.40 23.87 -4.14
N GLY A 75 -5.17 22.80 -4.37
CA GLY A 75 -5.42 22.23 -5.69
C GLY A 75 -4.23 21.47 -6.27
N LYS A 76 -3.19 21.19 -5.47
CA LYS A 76 -1.99 20.44 -5.88
C LYS A 76 -1.82 19.17 -5.05
N LEU A 77 -1.80 18.01 -5.70
CA LEU A 77 -1.64 16.73 -5.04
C LEU A 77 -0.16 16.34 -5.00
N HIS A 78 0.42 16.35 -3.80
CA HIS A 78 1.82 15.97 -3.58
C HIS A 78 1.91 14.60 -2.91
N TYR A 79 2.91 13.84 -3.33
CA TYR A 79 3.19 12.52 -2.78
C TYR A 79 3.95 12.63 -1.44
N PRO A 80 3.51 11.96 -0.37
CA PRO A 80 4.22 11.93 0.92
C PRO A 80 5.52 11.12 0.86
N THR A 81 6.65 11.70 1.28
CA THR A 81 7.97 11.02 1.23
C THR A 81 8.15 9.93 2.27
N ASN A 82 7.29 9.86 3.28
CA ASN A 82 7.37 8.93 4.41
C ASN A 82 6.36 7.79 4.32
N VAL A 83 5.71 7.59 3.17
CA VAL A 83 4.67 6.58 2.95
C VAL A 83 4.94 5.85 1.63
N CYS A 84 4.66 4.54 1.60
CA CYS A 84 4.80 3.73 0.40
C CYS A 84 3.67 3.99 -0.63
N GLY A 85 3.98 3.76 -1.91
CA GLY A 85 3.07 4.05 -3.03
C GLY A 85 1.71 3.38 -2.89
N PRO A 86 1.67 2.07 -2.61
CA PRO A 86 0.42 1.33 -2.49
C PRO A 86 -0.51 1.85 -1.40
N LEU A 87 0.05 2.22 -0.24
CA LEU A 87 -0.74 2.79 0.86
C LEU A 87 -1.31 4.16 0.49
N PHE A 88 -0.55 4.97 -0.25
CA PHE A 88 -1.05 6.25 -0.73
C PHE A 88 -2.16 6.08 -1.76
N GLU A 89 -2.01 5.15 -2.71
CA GLU A 89 -3.03 4.83 -3.72
C GLU A 89 -4.32 4.31 -3.10
N GLU A 90 -4.24 3.40 -2.13
CA GLU A 90 -5.40 2.88 -1.40
C GLU A 90 -6.18 4.00 -0.69
N GLU A 91 -5.47 4.94 -0.07
CA GLU A 91 -6.09 6.10 0.54
C GLU A 91 -6.73 7.01 -0.52
N LEU A 92 -6.05 7.32 -1.62
CA LEU A 92 -6.63 8.14 -2.70
C LEU A 92 -7.92 7.52 -3.24
N GLU A 93 -7.93 6.21 -3.48
CA GLU A 93 -9.11 5.46 -3.89
C GLU A 93 -10.23 5.57 -2.84
N PHE A 94 -9.91 5.37 -1.55
CA PHE A 94 -10.87 5.51 -0.46
C PHE A 94 -11.52 6.90 -0.45
N TRP A 95 -10.75 7.97 -0.63
CA TRP A 95 -11.28 9.35 -0.65
C TRP A 95 -11.93 9.76 -1.98
N GLY A 96 -11.80 8.92 -3.01
CA GLY A 96 -12.34 9.15 -4.35
C GLY A 96 -11.53 10.16 -5.15
N LEU A 97 -10.20 10.12 -5.02
CA LEU A 97 -9.25 10.99 -5.71
C LEU A 97 -8.49 10.18 -6.76
N ASP A 98 -8.22 10.81 -7.90
CA ASP A 98 -7.47 10.20 -9.00
C ASP A 98 -5.96 10.36 -8.77
N ALA A 99 -5.25 9.23 -8.68
CA ALA A 99 -3.79 9.19 -8.52
C ALA A 99 -3.03 9.80 -9.69
N ASN A 100 -3.65 9.95 -10.86
CA ASN A 100 -3.03 10.62 -12.01
C ASN A 100 -2.93 12.14 -11.86
N GLN A 101 -3.56 12.72 -10.83
CA GLN A 101 -3.50 14.16 -10.53
C GLN A 101 -2.27 14.56 -9.70
N VAL A 102 -1.35 13.62 -9.42
CA VAL A 102 -0.11 13.91 -8.69
C VAL A 102 0.75 14.90 -9.47
N GLU A 103 1.26 15.91 -8.78
CA GLU A 103 2.09 16.96 -9.38
C GLU A 103 3.41 16.38 -9.95
N PRO A 104 3.94 16.95 -11.06
CA PRO A 104 5.14 16.45 -11.72
C PRO A 104 6.38 16.31 -10.82
N CYS A 105 6.51 17.20 -9.82
CA CYS A 105 7.62 17.15 -8.86
C CYS A 105 7.68 15.86 -8.02
N CYS A 106 6.57 15.10 -7.98
CA CYS A 106 6.44 13.88 -7.19
C CYS A 106 6.45 12.60 -8.04
N TRP A 107 6.47 12.72 -9.38
CA TRP A 107 6.36 11.57 -10.28
C TRP A 107 7.49 10.56 -10.09
N MET A 108 8.74 11.01 -9.94
CA MET A 108 9.86 10.08 -9.77
C MET A 108 9.70 9.18 -8.55
N THR A 109 9.30 9.74 -7.41
CA THR A 109 9.07 8.96 -6.18
C THR A 109 7.89 8.01 -6.36
N TYR A 110 6.81 8.49 -6.98
CA TYR A 110 5.60 7.71 -7.23
C TYR A 110 5.84 6.53 -8.19
N THR A 111 6.49 6.77 -9.33
CA THR A 111 6.74 5.74 -10.34
C THR A 111 7.74 4.70 -9.87
N VAL A 112 8.79 5.09 -9.14
CA VAL A 112 9.77 4.14 -8.60
C VAL A 112 9.09 3.12 -7.67
N HIS A 113 8.18 3.56 -6.80
CA HIS A 113 7.46 2.63 -5.92
C HIS A 113 6.54 1.69 -6.69
N ARG A 114 5.78 2.20 -7.67
CA ARG A 114 4.89 1.40 -8.50
C ARG A 114 5.64 0.37 -9.34
N ASP A 115 6.74 0.78 -9.94
CA ASP A 115 7.55 -0.08 -10.80
C ASP A 115 8.26 -1.16 -9.97
N THR A 116 8.75 -0.81 -8.76
CA THR A 116 9.32 -1.79 -7.83
C THR A 116 8.30 -2.87 -7.46
N GLN A 117 7.07 -2.48 -7.13
CA GLN A 117 6.02 -3.45 -6.80
C GLN A 117 5.68 -4.35 -7.99
N SER A 118 5.61 -3.79 -9.21
CA SER A 118 5.40 -4.57 -10.43
C SER A 118 6.52 -5.59 -10.64
N THR A 119 7.79 -5.16 -10.49
CA THR A 119 8.93 -6.08 -10.61
C THR A 119 8.94 -7.16 -9.53
N LEU A 120 8.62 -6.82 -8.28
CA LEU A 120 8.51 -7.81 -7.19
C LEU A 120 7.42 -8.84 -7.49
N ALA A 121 6.25 -8.40 -7.95
CA ALA A 121 5.18 -9.31 -8.33
C ALA A 121 5.61 -10.24 -9.50
N ILE A 122 6.38 -9.74 -10.47
CA ILE A 122 6.92 -10.58 -11.54
C ILE A 122 7.89 -11.62 -10.97
N LEU A 123 8.80 -11.24 -10.07
CA LEU A 123 9.73 -12.16 -9.43
C LEU A 123 9.00 -13.25 -8.64
N ASP A 124 8.00 -12.87 -7.83
CA ASP A 124 7.20 -13.83 -7.06
C ASP A 124 6.49 -14.84 -7.98
N ASN A 125 5.98 -14.40 -9.14
CA ASN A 125 5.37 -15.33 -10.10
C ASN A 125 6.39 -16.28 -10.74
N LEU A 126 7.60 -15.80 -11.05
CA LEU A 126 8.67 -16.64 -11.60
C LEU A 126 9.14 -17.69 -10.59
N ASP A 127 9.18 -17.35 -9.31
CA ASP A 127 9.59 -18.27 -8.23
C ASP A 127 8.51 -19.33 -7.91
N LEU A 128 7.23 -19.05 -8.20
CA LEU A 128 6.14 -20.03 -8.06
C LEU A 128 6.12 -21.09 -9.17
N ASP A 129 6.60 -20.74 -10.37
CA ASP A 129 6.71 -21.65 -11.51
C ASP A 129 7.97 -22.54 -11.46
N ALA A 130 8.86 -22.32 -10.50
CA ALA A 130 9.96 -23.23 -10.20
C ALA A 130 9.43 -24.47 -9.46
N GLU A 131 8.77 -25.37 -10.20
CA GLU A 131 8.46 -26.71 -9.67
C GLU A 131 9.75 -27.36 -9.18
N LYS A 132 9.75 -27.87 -7.94
CA LYS A 132 10.88 -28.64 -7.41
C LYS A 132 11.18 -29.77 -8.40
N PRO A 133 12.42 -29.86 -8.92
CA PRO A 133 12.76 -30.89 -9.88
C PRO A 133 12.49 -32.27 -9.27
N SER A 134 11.89 -33.15 -10.06
CA SER A 134 11.56 -34.51 -9.63
C SER A 134 12.83 -35.29 -9.26
N ASP A 135 12.68 -36.34 -8.44
CA ASP A 135 13.81 -37.19 -8.05
C ASP A 135 14.51 -37.82 -9.28
N GLU A 136 13.77 -38.06 -10.37
CA GLU A 136 14.32 -38.53 -11.66
C GLU A 136 15.16 -37.47 -12.37
N GLU A 137 14.70 -36.22 -12.41
CA GLU A 137 15.46 -35.11 -13.02
C GLU A 137 16.71 -34.78 -12.22
N LEU A 138 16.63 -34.85 -10.89
CA LEU A 138 17.79 -34.76 -10.01
C LEU A 138 18.76 -35.93 -10.28
N ALA A 139 18.26 -37.17 -10.39
CA ALA A 139 19.10 -38.32 -10.71
C ALA A 139 19.83 -38.17 -12.05
N ARG A 140 19.14 -37.64 -13.07
CA ARG A 140 19.72 -37.32 -14.39
C ARG A 140 20.78 -36.22 -14.30
N LYS A 141 20.50 -35.14 -13.56
CA LYS A 141 21.42 -34.00 -13.35
C LYS A 141 22.70 -34.41 -12.64
N PHE A 142 22.63 -35.37 -11.72
CA PHE A 142 23.79 -35.89 -10.99
C PHE A 142 24.44 -37.13 -11.62
N GLY A 143 23.94 -37.62 -12.76
CA GLY A 143 24.50 -38.77 -13.48
C GLY A 143 24.30 -40.11 -12.77
N VAL A 144 23.25 -40.23 -11.94
CA VAL A 144 22.94 -41.42 -11.13
C VAL A 144 21.61 -42.08 -11.54
N GLU A 145 21.17 -41.84 -12.78
CA GLU A 145 19.88 -42.28 -13.31
C GLU A 145 19.75 -43.82 -13.34
N GLU A 146 20.78 -44.53 -13.77
CA GLU A 146 20.78 -46.00 -13.79
C GLU A 146 20.69 -46.60 -12.38
N GLU A 147 21.35 -45.98 -11.40
CA GLU A 147 21.40 -46.44 -10.01
C GLU A 147 20.10 -46.13 -9.27
N TYR A 148 19.45 -45.02 -9.62
CA TYR A 148 18.11 -44.65 -9.19
C TYR A 148 17.08 -45.66 -9.72
N LEU A 149 17.07 -45.93 -11.03
CA LEU A 149 16.17 -46.90 -11.67
C LEU A 149 16.40 -48.34 -11.17
N ALA A 150 17.65 -48.71 -10.90
CA ALA A 150 18.01 -50.01 -10.34
C ALA A 150 17.71 -50.13 -8.83
N GLY A 151 17.29 -49.05 -8.16
CA GLY A 151 17.01 -49.01 -6.72
C GLY A 151 18.26 -49.13 -5.83
N LYS A 152 19.47 -48.97 -6.40
CA LYS A 152 20.77 -49.20 -5.74
C LYS A 152 21.47 -47.90 -5.33
N MET A 153 20.71 -46.92 -4.86
CA MET A 153 21.28 -45.63 -4.45
C MET A 153 22.01 -45.71 -3.11
N SER A 154 23.25 -45.21 -3.06
CA SER A 154 23.97 -45.02 -1.80
C SER A 154 23.40 -43.86 -0.97
N CYS A 155 23.69 -43.86 0.33
CA CYS A 155 23.24 -42.81 1.25
C CYS A 155 23.72 -41.41 0.80
N TRP A 156 24.97 -41.31 0.33
CA TRP A 156 25.52 -40.05 -0.19
C TRP A 156 24.86 -39.61 -1.49
N GLN A 157 24.56 -40.53 -2.41
CA GLN A 157 23.87 -40.19 -3.67
C GLN A 157 22.42 -39.72 -3.44
N ARG A 158 21.77 -40.11 -2.33
CA ARG A 158 20.46 -39.58 -1.92
C ARG A 158 20.53 -38.24 -1.20
N ILE A 159 21.60 -38.00 -0.46
CA ILE A 159 21.77 -36.79 0.36
C ILE A 159 22.34 -35.62 -0.46
N LYS A 160 23.26 -35.89 -1.38
CA LYS A 160 23.94 -34.88 -2.21
C LYS A 160 22.97 -33.96 -2.97
N PRO A 161 21.91 -34.46 -3.65
CA PRO A 161 20.97 -33.59 -4.37
C PRO A 161 20.18 -32.66 -3.43
N ARG A 162 19.85 -33.13 -2.22
CA ARG A 162 19.14 -32.34 -1.21
C ARG A 162 20.00 -31.22 -0.61
N ILE A 163 21.27 -31.51 -0.34
CA ILE A 163 22.23 -30.50 0.10
C ILE A 163 22.46 -29.47 -1.01
N TRP A 164 22.56 -29.93 -2.26
CA TRP A 164 22.74 -29.04 -3.40
C TRP A 164 21.55 -28.09 -3.59
N LEU A 165 20.31 -28.59 -3.52
CA LEU A 165 19.10 -27.75 -3.57
C LEU A 165 19.06 -26.72 -2.43
N LEU A 166 19.48 -27.08 -1.22
CA LEU A 166 19.57 -26.17 -0.08
C LEU A 166 20.57 -25.01 -0.31
N PHE A 167 21.66 -25.24 -1.03
CA PHE A 167 22.68 -24.22 -1.30
C PHE A 167 22.40 -23.40 -2.57
N ASP A 168 21.84 -24.02 -3.61
CA ASP A 168 21.55 -23.36 -4.89
C ASP A 168 20.22 -22.57 -4.83
N GLU A 169 19.26 -23.05 -4.03
CA GLU A 169 17.99 -22.38 -3.74
C GLU A 169 17.81 -22.26 -2.22
N PRO A 170 18.25 -21.14 -1.60
CA PRO A 170 18.08 -20.91 -0.16
C PRO A 170 16.60 -20.95 0.27
N ALA A 171 15.68 -20.57 -0.64
CA ALA A 171 14.24 -20.58 -0.42
C ALA A 171 13.60 -21.99 -0.49
N SER A 172 14.33 -23.01 -0.94
CA SER A 172 13.81 -24.39 -1.07
C SER A 172 13.66 -25.13 0.27
N SER A 173 14.17 -24.52 1.34
CA SER A 173 14.19 -25.07 2.69
C SER A 173 13.18 -24.40 3.60
N ILE A 174 12.42 -25.23 4.33
CA ILE A 174 11.43 -24.79 5.34
C ILE A 174 12.15 -24.42 6.67
N ALA A 175 13.48 -24.35 6.68
CA ALA A 175 14.27 -24.22 7.90
C ALA A 175 14.89 -22.83 8.05
N ALA A 176 14.35 -22.11 9.05
CA ALA A 176 14.74 -20.82 9.65
C ALA A 176 14.14 -19.56 9.04
#